data_AF-A0AAI9TQ41-F1
#
_entry.id   AF-A0AAI9TQ41-F1
#
_cell.length_a   1.000
_cell.length_b   1.000
_cell.length_c   1.000
_cell.angle_alpha   90.00
_cell.angle_beta   90.00
_cell.angle_gamma   90.00
#
_symmetry.space_group_name_H-M   'P 1'
#
loop_
_entity.id
_entity.type
_entity.pdbx_description
1 polymer ?
#
loop_
_entity_poly.entity_id
_entity_poly.type
_entity_poly.pdbx_seq_one_letter_code
_entity_poly.pdbx_strand_id
1 'polypeptide(L)'
;MMGAWAMMESHTQQTAKDLHKRLTLSIYEQRGKWDISNHHDGPHSQHRGISPSCPTPWPMATYQGILLHLIFSLLLNHDQLDLELTQVLPEIPSQLLISLVRTCLEKRMFFYPSILAQFKPGVDPDVFIWLGIEEVKRFDLSLYRVCRHARTCNTRPLEDASDFSPRCGPRSPGGSLLSLTDLQFAVPDSDELWHATSDLAAKITGNEAAYTNENIEDNWISQTARALQPRDQQFQWI
;
A
#
# COMPACT_ATOMS: atom_id res chain seq x y z
N MET A 1 2.10 7.10 19.58
CA MET A 1 1.05 6.08 19.79
C MET A 1 1.65 4.69 19.98
N MET A 2 2.34 4.12 18.98
CA MET A 2 2.95 2.79 19.10
C MET A 2 3.95 2.68 20.26
N GLY A 3 4.82 3.68 20.45
CA GLY A 3 5.75 3.72 21.58
C GLY A 3 5.05 3.69 22.94
N ALA A 4 3.93 4.40 23.10
CA ALA A 4 3.16 4.39 24.35
C ALA A 4 2.42 3.08 24.58
N TRP A 5 1.96 2.39 23.52
CA TRP A 5 1.39 1.05 23.62
C TRP A 5 2.44 -0.01 24.01
N ALA A 6 3.67 0.14 23.52
CA ALA A 6 4.77 -0.79 23.81
C ALA A 6 5.27 -0.75 25.26
N MET A 7 5.00 0.33 26.00
CA MET A 7 5.45 0.50 27.41
C MET A 7 4.71 -0.40 28.42
N MET A 8 3.74 -1.21 27.98
CA MET A 8 2.98 -2.21 28.76
C MET A 8 2.24 -1.70 30.02
N GLU A 9 2.25 -0.40 30.31
CA GLU A 9 1.44 0.17 31.38
C GLU A 9 -0.04 0.25 30.96
N SER A 10 -0.94 -0.27 31.78
CA SER A 10 -2.36 -0.41 31.43
C SER A 10 -3.03 0.91 31.04
N HIS A 11 -2.71 2.01 31.72
CA HIS A 11 -3.31 3.32 31.44
C HIS A 11 -2.80 3.94 30.13
N THR A 12 -1.51 3.81 29.83
CA THR A 12 -0.90 4.35 28.60
C THR A 12 -1.33 3.54 27.38
N GLN A 13 -1.45 2.22 27.51
CA GLN A 13 -2.03 1.36 26.48
C GLN A 13 -3.48 1.69 26.17
N GLN A 14 -4.31 1.91 27.19
CA GLN A 14 -5.72 2.27 26.98
C GLN A 14 -5.86 3.63 26.30
N THR A 15 -5.05 4.62 26.72
CA THR A 15 -4.98 5.93 26.07
C THR A 15 -4.53 5.81 24.61
N ALA A 16 -3.55 4.96 24.32
CA ALA A 16 -3.10 4.71 22.95
C ALA A 16 -4.20 4.07 22.08
N LYS A 17 -4.98 3.13 22.63
CA LYS A 17 -6.14 2.52 21.95
C LYS A 17 -7.25 3.54 21.69
N ASP A 18 -7.56 4.44 22.63
CA ASP A 18 -8.55 5.50 22.42
C ASP A 18 -8.10 6.48 21.34
N LEU A 19 -6.85 6.93 21.40
CA LEU A 19 -6.27 7.81 20.39
C LEU A 19 -6.31 7.14 19.00
N HIS A 20 -6.01 5.84 18.92
CA HIS A 20 -6.13 5.06 17.68
C HIS A 20 -7.54 5.09 17.11
N LYS A 21 -8.57 4.85 17.94
CA LYS A 21 -9.96 4.90 17.49
C LYS A 21 -10.33 6.29 16.97
N ARG A 22 -9.93 7.35 17.66
CA ARG A 22 -10.18 8.74 17.25
C ARG A 22 -9.48 9.07 15.93
N LEU A 23 -8.22 8.65 15.76
CA LEU A 23 -7.50 8.85 14.50
C LEU A 23 -8.11 8.04 13.35
N THR A 24 -8.60 6.82 13.62
CA THR A 24 -9.28 5.99 12.61
C THR A 24 -10.46 6.74 11.99
N LEU A 25 -11.30 7.33 12.85
CA LEU A 25 -12.46 8.12 12.41
C LEU A 25 -12.02 9.37 11.64
N SER A 26 -11.05 10.12 12.18
CA SER A 26 -10.56 11.35 11.55
C SER A 26 -9.96 11.09 10.15
N ILE A 27 -9.15 10.04 9.99
CA ILE A 27 -8.59 9.65 8.69
C ILE A 27 -9.71 9.29 7.70
N TYR A 28 -10.71 8.55 8.16
CA TYR A 28 -11.84 8.13 7.34
C TYR A 28 -12.75 9.29 6.90
N GLU A 29 -12.99 10.26 7.78
CA GLU A 29 -13.71 11.49 7.47
C GLU A 29 -12.94 12.36 6.46
N GLN A 30 -11.62 12.35 6.52
CA GLN A 30 -10.75 13.09 5.61
C GLN A 30 -10.46 12.37 4.30
N ARG A 31 -11.11 11.21 4.02
CA ARG A 31 -10.86 10.42 2.80
C ARG A 31 -11.01 11.22 1.51
N GLY A 32 -11.93 12.18 1.45
CA GLY A 32 -12.13 13.02 0.26
C GLY A 32 -10.92 13.89 -0.12
N LYS A 33 -9.88 13.97 0.72
CA LYS A 33 -8.63 14.70 0.42
C LYS A 33 -7.56 13.84 -0.23
N TRP A 34 -7.63 12.51 -0.10
CA TRP A 34 -6.56 11.60 -0.51
C TRP A 34 -7.05 10.40 -1.32
N ASP A 35 -8.31 10.00 -1.17
CA ASP A 35 -8.96 8.92 -1.91
C ASP A 35 -9.50 9.46 -3.23
N ILE A 36 -8.81 9.13 -4.32
CA ILE A 36 -9.17 9.63 -5.66
C ILE A 36 -10.27 8.78 -6.30
N SER A 37 -10.49 7.56 -5.79
CA SER A 37 -11.47 6.63 -6.36
C SER A 37 -12.93 7.11 -6.21
N ASN A 38 -13.18 8.06 -5.30
CA ASN A 38 -14.49 8.68 -5.11
C ASN A 38 -14.73 9.90 -6.02
N HIS A 39 -13.72 10.36 -6.76
CA HIS A 39 -13.92 11.36 -7.79
C HIS A 39 -14.45 10.67 -9.05
N HIS A 40 -15.76 10.36 -9.06
CA HIS A 40 -16.47 10.17 -10.30
C HIS A 40 -16.38 11.47 -11.10
N ASP A 41 -15.47 11.51 -12.07
CA ASP A 41 -15.54 12.46 -13.16
C ASP A 41 -16.90 12.26 -13.84
N GLY A 42 -17.86 13.10 -13.49
CA GLY A 42 -19.09 13.25 -14.25
C GLY A 42 -18.75 13.64 -15.70
N PRO A 43 -19.64 13.42 -16.69
CA PRO A 43 -19.36 13.58 -18.12
C PRO A 43 -19.01 15.01 -18.61
N HIS A 44 -18.73 15.95 -17.70
CA HIS A 44 -18.52 17.37 -18.02
C HIS A 44 -17.12 17.91 -17.70
N SER A 45 -16.18 17.09 -17.22
CA SER A 45 -14.78 17.49 -17.02
C SER A 45 -13.92 17.34 -18.30
N GLN A 46 -14.44 17.69 -19.48
CA GLN A 46 -13.69 17.67 -20.76
C GLN A 46 -12.79 18.91 -20.98
N HIS A 47 -12.39 19.61 -19.93
CA HIS A 47 -11.47 20.76 -20.03
C HIS A 47 -10.26 20.66 -19.10
N ARG A 48 -9.74 19.46 -18.83
CA ARG A 48 -8.32 19.33 -18.48
C ARG A 48 -7.53 19.36 -19.78
N GLY A 49 -7.22 20.57 -20.22
CA GLY A 49 -6.46 20.83 -21.44
C GLY A 49 -5.24 19.92 -21.54
N ILE A 50 -4.98 19.44 -22.75
CA ILE A 50 -3.78 18.71 -23.15
C ILE A 50 -2.61 19.70 -23.03
N SER A 51 -2.14 19.85 -21.82
CA SER A 51 -0.82 20.36 -21.49
C SER A 51 -0.08 19.16 -20.92
N PRO A 52 1.21 18.92 -21.24
CA PRO A 52 1.99 17.85 -20.63
C PRO A 52 2.25 18.25 -19.17
N SER A 53 1.20 18.28 -18.35
CA SER A 53 1.27 18.69 -16.97
C SER A 53 2.01 17.60 -16.23
N CYS A 54 3.10 17.96 -15.55
CA CYS A 54 3.82 17.08 -14.64
C CYS A 54 2.85 16.24 -13.79
N PRO A 55 3.18 14.97 -13.50
CA PRO A 55 2.35 14.13 -12.65
C PRO A 55 2.01 14.87 -11.35
N THR A 56 0.77 14.75 -10.89
CA THR A 56 0.39 15.31 -9.60
C THR A 56 1.19 14.58 -8.51
N PRO A 57 1.96 15.31 -7.67
CA PRO A 57 2.80 14.69 -6.66
C PRO A 57 1.99 13.78 -5.74
N TRP A 58 2.56 12.64 -5.37
CA TRP A 58 1.92 11.72 -4.45
C TRP A 58 2.08 12.21 -3.00
N PRO A 59 1.00 12.24 -2.20
CA PRO A 59 1.08 12.61 -0.79
C PRO A 59 1.64 11.44 0.04
N MET A 60 2.91 11.08 -0.19
CA MET A 60 3.55 9.88 0.38
C MET A 60 3.46 9.81 1.91
N ALA A 61 3.73 10.92 2.60
CA ALA A 61 3.63 10.98 4.05
C ALA A 61 2.21 10.65 4.57
N THR A 62 1.17 11.06 3.85
CA THR A 62 -0.22 10.73 4.18
C THR A 62 -0.47 9.24 3.99
N TYR A 63 -0.07 8.67 2.85
CA TYR A 63 -0.24 7.25 2.57
C TYR A 63 0.51 6.36 3.56
N GLN A 64 1.76 6.70 3.87
CA GLN A 64 2.55 6.04 4.91
C GLN A 64 1.91 6.15 6.30
N GLY A 65 1.38 7.33 6.65
CA GLY A 65 0.66 7.53 7.91
C GLY A 65 -0.58 6.64 8.03
N ILE A 66 -1.37 6.53 6.96
CA ILE A 66 -2.51 5.61 6.89
C ILE A 66 -2.06 4.16 7.00
N LEU A 67 -0.99 3.76 6.29
CA LEU A 67 -0.46 2.41 6.35
C LEU A 67 0.03 2.04 7.75
N LEU A 68 0.77 2.93 8.42
CA LEU A 68 1.20 2.75 9.81
C LEU A 68 0.00 2.60 10.75
N HIS A 69 -1.05 3.39 10.53
CA HIS A 69 -2.30 3.29 11.27
C HIS A 69 -3.01 1.93 11.06
N LEU A 70 -3.00 1.41 9.83
CA LEU A 70 -3.53 0.08 9.51
C LEU A 70 -2.70 -1.04 10.14
N ILE A 71 -1.36 -0.94 10.10
CA ILE A 71 -0.45 -1.86 10.79
C ILE A 71 -0.75 -1.87 12.30
N PHE A 72 -0.91 -0.70 12.91
CA PHE A 72 -1.25 -0.65 14.34
C PHE A 72 -2.63 -1.24 14.63
N SER A 73 -3.59 -1.09 13.70
CA SER A 73 -4.89 -1.77 13.81
C SER A 73 -4.74 -3.29 13.81
N LEU A 74 -3.86 -3.86 12.99
CA LEU A 74 -3.56 -5.30 13.01
C LEU A 74 -2.91 -5.72 14.34
N LEU A 75 -1.89 -4.98 14.79
CA LEU A 75 -1.20 -5.27 16.06
C LEU A 75 -2.15 -5.25 17.28
N LEU A 76 -3.16 -4.38 17.29
CA LEU A 76 -4.15 -4.34 18.36
C LEU A 76 -5.12 -5.53 18.36
N ASN A 77 -5.27 -6.23 17.25
CA ASN A 77 -6.19 -7.37 17.07
C ASN A 77 -5.46 -8.73 17.07
N HIS A 78 -4.25 -8.78 17.65
CA HIS A 78 -3.35 -9.94 17.58
C HIS A 78 -3.87 -11.20 18.30
N ASP A 79 -4.90 -11.07 19.15
CA ASP A 79 -5.50 -12.19 19.89
C ASP A 79 -6.41 -13.08 19.01
N GLN A 80 -6.68 -12.70 17.76
CA GLN A 80 -7.61 -13.38 16.85
C GLN A 80 -6.95 -13.85 15.54
N LEU A 81 -5.78 -14.49 15.65
CA LEU A 81 -5.14 -15.14 14.50
C LEU A 81 -5.93 -16.39 14.10
N ASP A 82 -6.31 -16.48 12.83
CA ASP A 82 -6.88 -17.71 12.25
C ASP A 82 -5.78 -18.68 11.79
N LEU A 83 -6.16 -19.92 11.47
CA LEU A 83 -5.31 -20.97 10.90
C LEU A 83 -4.52 -20.52 9.65
N GLU A 84 -5.03 -19.52 8.92
CA GLU A 84 -4.38 -18.91 7.76
C GLU A 84 -3.34 -17.82 8.12
N LEU A 85 -3.07 -17.58 9.41
CA LEU A 85 -2.22 -16.49 9.92
C LEU A 85 -2.69 -15.08 9.47
N THR A 86 -3.97 -14.95 9.15
CA THR A 86 -4.60 -13.69 8.79
C THR A 86 -5.45 -13.15 9.93
N GLN A 87 -5.59 -11.82 9.98
CA GLN A 87 -6.35 -11.10 11.00
C GLN A 87 -7.54 -10.39 10.36
N VAL A 88 -8.69 -10.42 11.01
CA VAL A 88 -9.87 -9.69 10.56
C VAL A 88 -9.73 -8.23 10.97
N LEU A 89 -9.70 -7.33 9.99
CA LEU A 89 -9.72 -5.90 10.26
C LEU A 89 -11.14 -5.47 10.64
N PRO A 90 -11.30 -4.54 11.60
CA PRO A 90 -12.59 -3.88 11.83
C PRO A 90 -13.08 -3.15 10.57
N GLU A 91 -14.36 -2.79 10.53
CA GLU A 91 -15.01 -2.25 9.32
C GLU A 91 -14.31 -0.99 8.77
N ILE A 92 -14.11 0.03 9.60
CA ILE A 92 -13.51 1.30 9.15
C ILE A 92 -12.05 1.11 8.69
N PRO A 93 -11.16 0.43 9.43
CA PRO A 93 -9.83 0.05 8.93
C PRO A 93 -9.86 -0.76 7.63
N SER A 94 -10.84 -1.65 7.44
CA SER A 94 -11.00 -2.40 6.19
C SER A 94 -11.32 -1.47 5.02
N GLN A 95 -12.24 -0.52 5.20
CA GLN A 95 -12.59 0.48 4.19
C GLN A 95 -11.40 1.39 3.86
N LEU A 96 -10.65 1.82 4.88
CA LEU A 96 -9.42 2.60 4.69
C LEU A 96 -8.37 1.84 3.86
N LEU A 97 -8.16 0.55 4.13
CA LEU A 97 -7.25 -0.29 3.36
C LEU A 97 -7.70 -0.39 1.89
N ILE A 98 -8.99 -0.65 1.65
CA ILE A 98 -9.55 -0.75 0.29
C ILE A 98 -9.38 0.57 -0.47
N SER A 99 -9.73 1.71 0.13
CA SER A 99 -9.59 3.05 -0.47
C SER A 99 -8.13 3.37 -0.78
N LEU A 100 -7.19 3.04 0.13
CA LEU A 100 -5.76 3.26 -0.09
C LEU A 100 -5.25 2.44 -1.26
N VAL A 101 -5.55 1.14 -1.29
CA VAL A 101 -5.16 0.24 -2.38
C VAL A 101 -5.69 0.72 -3.73
N ARG A 102 -6.98 1.08 -3.80
CA ARG A 102 -7.60 1.61 -5.03
C ARG A 102 -6.92 2.88 -5.51
N THR A 103 -6.67 3.82 -4.60
CA THR A 103 -5.96 5.06 -4.92
C THR A 103 -4.55 4.79 -5.47
N CYS A 104 -3.79 3.88 -4.85
CA CYS A 104 -2.46 3.51 -5.31
C CYS A 104 -2.48 2.82 -6.68
N LEU A 105 -3.48 1.97 -6.95
CA LEU A 105 -3.69 1.33 -8.25
C LEU A 105 -4.02 2.36 -9.34
N GLU A 106 -4.95 3.29 -9.07
CA GLU A 106 -5.32 4.36 -10.00
C GLU A 106 -4.14 5.28 -10.32
N LYS A 107 -3.31 5.58 -9.32
CA LYS A 107 -2.06 6.34 -9.49
C LYS A 107 -0.93 5.54 -10.13
N ARG A 108 -1.12 4.24 -10.37
CA ARG A 108 -0.12 3.29 -10.87
C ARG A 108 1.17 3.30 -10.04
N MET A 109 1.05 3.39 -8.72
CA MET A 109 2.22 3.43 -7.83
C MET A 109 3.03 2.14 -7.90
N PHE A 110 2.37 1.00 -8.08
CA PHE A 110 3.02 -0.31 -8.21
C PHE A 110 3.76 -0.55 -9.54
N PHE A 111 3.93 0.47 -10.39
CA PHE A 111 4.56 0.39 -11.69
C PHE A 111 5.78 1.31 -11.77
N TYR A 112 6.98 0.73 -11.92
CA TYR A 112 8.24 1.46 -11.84
C TYR A 112 8.31 2.71 -12.74
N PRO A 113 7.89 2.68 -14.03
CA PRO A 113 7.89 3.89 -14.86
C PRO A 113 6.99 5.02 -14.33
N SER A 114 5.90 4.70 -13.63
CA SER A 114 5.05 5.71 -12.99
C SER A 114 5.69 6.28 -11.72
N ILE A 115 6.48 5.49 -10.98
CA ILE A 115 7.31 5.96 -9.86
C ILE A 115 8.37 6.93 -10.39
N LEU A 116 9.12 6.51 -11.41
CA LEU A 116 10.20 7.32 -12.00
C LEU A 116 9.68 8.65 -12.56
N ALA A 117 8.47 8.66 -13.13
CA ALA A 117 7.84 9.86 -13.67
C ALA A 117 7.55 10.95 -12.60
N GLN A 118 7.57 10.63 -11.30
CA GLN A 118 7.44 11.62 -10.23
C GLN A 118 8.65 12.55 -10.11
N PHE A 119 9.79 12.14 -10.67
CA PHE A 119 11.06 12.84 -10.56
C PHE A 119 11.49 13.41 -11.91
N LYS A 120 12.38 14.40 -11.88
CA LYS A 120 12.93 15.05 -13.07
C LYS A 120 14.44 14.80 -13.16
N PRO A 121 14.87 13.73 -13.88
CA PRO A 121 16.28 13.47 -14.10
C PRO A 121 17.00 14.69 -14.68
N GLY A 122 18.18 15.00 -14.17
CA GLY A 122 18.98 16.17 -14.57
C GLY A 122 18.55 17.50 -13.93
N VAL A 123 17.42 17.53 -13.21
CA VAL A 123 17.00 18.68 -12.38
C VAL A 123 17.09 18.31 -10.89
N ASP A 124 16.52 17.16 -10.53
CA ASP A 124 16.56 16.64 -9.17
C ASP A 124 17.90 15.92 -8.92
N PRO A 125 18.52 16.06 -7.72
CA PRO A 125 19.73 15.31 -7.39
C PRO A 125 19.47 13.79 -7.41
N ASP A 126 20.40 13.00 -7.96
CA ASP A 126 20.23 11.53 -8.07
C ASP A 126 19.93 10.84 -6.73
N VAL A 127 20.52 11.34 -5.65
CA VAL A 127 20.26 10.85 -4.29
C VAL A 127 18.79 11.03 -3.90
N PHE A 128 18.19 12.16 -4.28
CA PHE A 128 16.79 12.45 -4.00
C PHE A 128 15.88 11.56 -4.86
N ILE A 129 16.23 11.35 -6.13
CA ILE A 129 15.50 10.46 -7.04
C ILE A 129 15.53 9.02 -6.50
N TRP A 130 16.73 8.50 -6.19
CA TRP A 130 16.90 7.17 -5.63
C TRP A 130 16.12 7.01 -4.32
N LEU A 131 16.24 7.96 -3.39
CA LEU A 131 15.54 7.91 -2.10
C LEU A 131 14.02 7.87 -2.29
N GLY A 132 13.49 8.71 -3.18
CA GLY A 132 12.05 8.76 -3.44
C GLY A 132 11.52 7.50 -4.13
N ILE A 133 12.28 6.92 -5.07
CA ILE A 133 11.95 5.62 -5.67
C ILE A 133 11.90 4.54 -4.58
N GLU A 134 12.94 4.47 -3.77
CA GLU A 134 13.11 3.47 -2.71
C GLU A 134 12.07 3.61 -1.60
N GLU A 135 11.65 4.84 -1.29
CA GLU A 135 10.55 5.15 -0.38
C GLU A 135 9.22 4.57 -0.90
N VAL A 136 8.91 4.79 -2.18
CA VAL A 136 7.67 4.28 -2.79
C VAL A 136 7.67 2.75 -2.84
N LYS A 137 8.76 2.13 -3.29
CA LYS A 137 8.83 0.66 -3.34
C LYS A 137 8.65 0.02 -1.97
N ARG A 138 9.29 0.58 -0.92
CA ARG A 138 9.13 0.09 0.46
C ARG A 138 7.70 0.26 0.96
N PHE A 139 7.08 1.40 0.66
CA PHE A 139 5.68 1.64 0.97
C PHE A 139 4.77 0.62 0.28
N ASP A 140 4.89 0.45 -1.03
CA ASP A 140 4.07 -0.46 -1.84
C ASP A 140 4.22 -1.92 -1.41
N LEU A 141 5.46 -2.36 -1.14
CA LEU A 141 5.74 -3.70 -0.62
C LEU A 141 5.13 -3.90 0.78
N SER A 142 5.17 -2.87 1.62
CA SER A 142 4.56 -2.91 2.96
C SER A 142 3.03 -2.94 2.88
N LEU A 143 2.43 -2.20 1.95
CA LEU A 143 1.00 -2.22 1.68
C LEU A 143 0.55 -3.59 1.18
N TYR A 144 1.30 -4.22 0.26
CA TYR A 144 1.07 -5.60 -0.17
C TYR A 144 1.11 -6.56 1.03
N ARG A 145 2.10 -6.45 1.91
CA ARG A 145 2.19 -7.30 3.12
C ARG A 145 0.96 -7.11 4.01
N VAL A 146 0.50 -5.87 4.24
CA VAL A 146 -0.72 -5.62 5.00
C VAL A 146 -1.94 -6.25 4.33
N CYS A 147 -2.09 -6.12 2.99
CA CYS A 147 -3.18 -6.76 2.24
C CYS A 147 -3.18 -8.29 2.32
N ARG A 148 -2.00 -8.90 2.47
CA ARG A 148 -1.86 -10.35 2.66
C ARG A 148 -2.28 -10.81 4.06
N HIS A 149 -1.98 -10.01 5.09
CA HIS A 149 -2.29 -10.37 6.48
C HIS A 149 -3.69 -9.94 6.92
N ALA A 150 -4.25 -8.91 6.27
CA ALA A 150 -5.58 -8.42 6.57
C ALA A 150 -6.65 -9.15 5.76
N ARG A 151 -7.63 -9.74 6.46
CA ARG A 151 -8.93 -10.07 5.85
C ARG A 151 -9.86 -8.88 6.03
N THR A 152 -10.32 -8.32 4.92
CA THR A 152 -11.27 -7.21 4.93
C THR A 152 -12.69 -7.73 5.09
N CYS A 153 -13.43 -7.14 6.05
CA CYS A 153 -14.87 -7.35 6.15
C CYS A 153 -15.55 -6.73 4.93
N ASN A 154 -16.14 -7.56 4.06
CA ASN A 154 -16.98 -7.09 2.97
C ASN A 154 -18.34 -6.63 3.52
N THR A 155 -18.45 -5.38 3.97
CA THR A 155 -19.76 -4.72 4.03
C THR A 155 -20.05 -4.14 2.65
N ARG A 156 -21.00 -4.74 1.93
CA ARG A 156 -21.58 -4.10 0.75
C ARG A 156 -22.08 -2.71 1.19
N PRO A 157 -21.86 -1.63 0.41
CA PRO A 157 -22.46 -0.34 0.71
C PRO A 157 -23.98 -0.53 0.85
N LEU A 158 -24.51 -0.08 1.98
CA LEU A 158 -25.93 -0.11 2.33
C LEU A 158 -26.70 0.87 1.44
N GLU A 159 -26.89 0.56 0.15
CA GLU A 159 -27.77 1.33 -0.73
C GLU A 159 -28.74 0.48 -1.57
N ASP A 160 -28.65 -0.85 -1.54
CA ASP A 160 -29.69 -1.71 -2.13
C ASP A 160 -30.37 -2.55 -1.06
N ALA A 161 -31.45 -1.98 -0.50
CA ALA A 161 -32.42 -2.72 0.27
C ALA A 161 -33.25 -3.59 -0.68
N SER A 162 -32.90 -4.88 -0.79
CA SER A 162 -33.88 -5.91 -1.12
C SER A 162 -33.70 -7.13 -0.23
N ASP A 163 -34.82 -7.54 0.35
CA ASP A 163 -34.99 -8.56 1.37
C ASP A 163 -34.45 -9.93 0.97
N PHE A 164 -33.19 -10.25 1.30
CA PHE A 164 -32.77 -11.64 1.45
C PHE A 164 -31.73 -11.78 2.57
N SER A 165 -32.15 -12.49 3.63
CA SER A 165 -31.40 -13.14 4.71
C SER A 165 -29.87 -12.89 4.78
N PRO A 166 -29.29 -12.62 5.98
CA PRO A 166 -27.84 -12.52 6.17
C PRO A 166 -27.19 -13.90 6.05
N ARG A 167 -27.08 -14.42 4.83
CA ARG A 167 -26.15 -15.50 4.51
C ARG A 167 -24.82 -14.81 4.18
N CYS A 168 -23.92 -14.82 5.17
CA CYS A 168 -22.50 -14.99 4.89
C CYS A 168 -22.36 -16.29 4.06
N GLY A 169 -22.54 -16.18 2.75
CA GLY A 169 -22.22 -17.26 1.84
C GLY A 169 -20.70 -17.39 1.73
N PRO A 170 -20.16 -18.62 1.56
CA PRO A 170 -18.74 -18.82 1.34
C PRO A 170 -18.40 -18.26 -0.03
N ARG A 171 -18.00 -16.99 -0.07
CA ARG A 171 -17.27 -16.43 -1.20
C ARG A 171 -15.89 -17.09 -1.17
N SER A 172 -15.39 -17.52 -2.32
CA SER A 172 -14.11 -18.23 -2.46
C SER A 172 -13.03 -17.66 -1.54
N PRO A 173 -12.26 -18.49 -0.83
CA PRO A 173 -11.20 -18.01 0.02
C PRO A 173 -10.18 -17.22 -0.82
N GLY A 174 -9.80 -16.03 -0.37
CA GLY A 174 -8.46 -15.52 -0.68
C GLY A 174 -8.25 -14.67 -1.95
N GLY A 175 -9.21 -13.88 -2.41
CA GLY A 175 -8.89 -12.78 -3.33
C GLY A 175 -8.17 -11.66 -2.58
N SER A 176 -6.84 -11.70 -2.48
CA SER A 176 -6.07 -10.61 -1.86
C SER A 176 -6.29 -9.30 -2.62
N LEU A 177 -6.42 -8.18 -1.90
CA LEU A 177 -6.59 -6.84 -2.50
C LEU A 177 -5.43 -6.44 -3.42
N LEU A 178 -4.25 -7.02 -3.19
CA LEU A 178 -3.05 -6.85 -4.01
C LEU A 178 -2.36 -8.21 -4.17
N SER A 179 -1.99 -8.55 -5.40
CA SER A 179 -1.19 -9.72 -5.73
C SER A 179 0.27 -9.33 -5.92
N LEU A 180 1.19 -10.29 -5.75
CA LEU A 180 2.60 -10.10 -6.14
C LEU A 180 2.76 -9.76 -7.62
N THR A 181 1.81 -10.17 -8.46
CA THR A 181 1.80 -9.86 -9.90
C THR A 181 1.55 -8.39 -10.20
N ASP A 182 1.00 -7.64 -9.23
CA ASP A 182 0.72 -6.22 -9.38
C ASP A 182 1.98 -5.36 -9.13
N LEU A 183 3.00 -5.90 -8.43
CA LEU A 183 4.24 -5.22 -8.10
C LEU A 183 5.22 -5.29 -9.29
N GLN A 184 5.21 -4.26 -10.11
CA GLN A 184 5.99 -4.12 -11.35
C GLN A 184 7.20 -3.18 -11.12
N PHE A 185 8.02 -3.55 -10.14
CA PHE A 185 9.30 -2.93 -9.79
C PHE A 185 10.21 -3.99 -9.17
N ALA A 186 11.53 -3.78 -9.17
CA ALA A 186 12.47 -4.70 -8.52
C ALA A 186 12.40 -4.56 -6.99
N VAL A 187 12.82 -5.59 -6.26
CA VAL A 187 12.84 -5.57 -4.79
C VAL A 187 13.59 -4.32 -4.28
N PRO A 188 13.10 -3.64 -3.21
CA PRO A 188 13.83 -2.50 -2.65
C PRO A 188 15.28 -2.84 -2.31
N ASP A 189 16.17 -1.87 -2.49
CA ASP A 189 17.61 -2.01 -2.24
C ASP A 189 17.91 -2.32 -0.77
N SER A 190 19.13 -2.77 -0.48
CA SER A 190 19.55 -3.10 0.89
C SER A 190 19.38 -1.93 1.86
N ASP A 191 19.05 -2.26 3.11
CA ASP A 191 18.88 -1.27 4.19
C ASP A 191 20.20 -0.53 4.52
N GLU A 192 21.36 -1.03 4.09
CA GLU A 192 22.66 -0.38 4.30
C GLU A 192 22.75 1.00 3.62
N LEU A 193 22.26 1.11 2.38
CA LEU A 193 22.23 2.39 1.68
C LEU A 193 21.14 3.30 2.25
N TRP A 194 20.00 2.72 2.63
CA TRP A 194 18.91 3.47 3.26
C TRP A 194 19.31 4.08 4.63
N HIS A 195 20.19 3.42 5.37
CA HIS A 195 20.69 3.89 6.66
C HIS A 195 22.02 4.67 6.57
N ALA A 196 22.55 4.91 5.37
CA ALA A 196 23.78 5.67 5.20
C ALA A 196 23.57 7.14 5.58
N THR A 197 24.33 7.63 6.56
CA THR A 197 24.12 8.97 7.16
C THR A 197 24.84 10.10 6.41
N SER A 198 26.08 9.88 5.94
CA SER A 198 26.90 10.92 5.28
C SER A 198 27.38 10.54 3.89
N ASP A 199 27.56 9.24 3.62
CA ASP A 199 28.26 8.77 2.43
C ASP A 199 27.32 8.33 1.30
N LEU A 200 26.00 8.45 1.52
CA LEU A 200 24.98 8.04 0.56
C LEU A 200 25.17 8.75 -0.79
N ALA A 201 25.39 10.07 -0.73
CA ALA A 201 25.65 10.85 -1.94
C ALA A 201 26.89 10.34 -2.67
N ALA A 202 28.02 10.14 -1.98
CA ALA A 202 29.23 9.63 -2.62
C ALA A 202 29.07 8.22 -3.21
N LYS A 203 28.23 7.35 -2.62
CA LYS A 203 27.97 6.00 -3.13
C LYS A 203 27.04 5.99 -4.36
N ILE A 204 26.15 6.98 -4.47
CA ILE A 204 25.24 7.13 -5.61
C ILE A 204 25.93 7.92 -6.74
N THR A 205 26.69 8.97 -6.41
CA THR A 205 27.45 9.79 -7.36
C THR A 205 28.61 8.97 -7.94
N GLY A 206 28.38 8.34 -9.09
CA GLY A 206 29.30 7.39 -9.74
C GLY A 206 28.59 6.17 -10.31
N ASN A 207 27.33 5.97 -9.94
CA ASN A 207 26.43 4.98 -10.50
C ASN A 207 25.12 5.68 -10.90
N GLU A 208 25.18 6.60 -11.87
CA GLU A 208 23.98 7.29 -12.44
C GLU A 208 22.92 6.29 -12.95
N ALA A 209 23.32 5.04 -13.19
CA ALA A 209 22.44 3.94 -13.57
C ALA A 209 21.96 3.07 -12.40
N ALA A 210 22.29 3.39 -11.14
CA ALA A 210 21.98 2.56 -9.97
C ALA A 210 20.49 2.27 -9.85
N TYR A 211 19.66 3.31 -9.94
CA TYR A 211 18.22 3.17 -9.80
C TYR A 211 17.53 2.63 -11.07
N THR A 212 18.18 2.65 -12.24
CA THR A 212 17.59 2.21 -13.52
C THR A 212 18.01 0.80 -13.93
N ASN A 213 19.29 0.45 -13.83
CA ASN A 213 19.80 -0.87 -14.24
C ASN A 213 19.22 -2.01 -13.41
N GLU A 214 19.04 -1.80 -12.11
CA GLU A 214 18.52 -2.84 -11.24
C GLU A 214 16.99 -3.00 -11.36
N ASN A 215 16.30 -1.99 -11.92
CA ASN A 215 14.84 -1.96 -12.08
C ASN A 215 14.34 -2.33 -13.49
N ILE A 216 15.14 -3.06 -14.27
CA ILE A 216 14.68 -3.68 -15.52
C ILE A 216 13.54 -4.67 -15.27
N GLU A 217 12.69 -4.86 -16.28
CA GLU A 217 11.48 -5.68 -16.16
C GLU A 217 11.75 -7.12 -15.70
N ASP A 218 12.86 -7.71 -16.13
CA ASP A 218 13.28 -9.06 -15.74
C ASP A 218 13.48 -9.21 -14.23
N ASN A 219 13.84 -8.13 -13.53
CA ASN A 219 14.06 -8.12 -12.09
C ASN A 219 12.79 -7.80 -11.29
N TRP A 220 11.65 -7.53 -11.93
CA TRP A 220 10.44 -7.16 -11.22
C TRP A 220 9.88 -8.30 -10.38
N ILE A 221 9.34 -7.96 -9.20
CA ILE A 221 8.68 -8.90 -8.30
C ILE A 221 7.58 -9.69 -9.04
N SER A 222 6.82 -9.01 -9.90
CA SER A 222 5.78 -9.64 -10.72
C SER A 222 6.27 -10.78 -11.62
N GLN A 223 7.51 -10.73 -12.13
CA GLN A 223 8.05 -11.82 -12.96
C GLN A 223 8.32 -13.07 -12.13
N THR A 224 8.96 -12.89 -10.97
CA THR A 224 9.21 -13.99 -10.02
C THR A 224 7.89 -14.57 -9.54
N ALA A 225 6.90 -13.73 -9.25
CA ALA A 225 5.57 -14.16 -8.83
C ALA A 225 4.88 -15.03 -9.88
N ARG A 226 4.94 -14.64 -11.17
CA ARG A 226 4.38 -15.45 -12.28
C ARG A 226 5.08 -16.79 -12.42
N ALA A 227 6.40 -16.85 -12.18
CA ALA A 227 7.14 -18.10 -12.20
C ALA A 227 6.75 -19.06 -11.06
N LEU A 228 6.37 -18.51 -9.90
CA LEU A 228 5.94 -19.26 -8.73
C LEU A 228 4.45 -19.64 -8.75
N GLN A 229 3.64 -19.05 -9.63
CA GLN A 229 2.24 -19.42 -9.76
C GLN A 229 2.12 -20.83 -10.38
N PRO A 230 1.31 -21.72 -9.77
CA PRO A 230 1.07 -23.04 -10.36
C PRO A 230 0.43 -22.88 -11.74
N ARG A 231 1.17 -23.21 -12.80
CA ARG A 231 0.60 -23.35 -14.14
C ARG A 231 -0.26 -24.61 -14.16
N ASP A 232 -1.55 -24.51 -13.84
CA ASP A 232 -2.59 -25.51 -14.11
C ASP A 232 -2.19 -26.99 -13.94
N GLN A 233 -1.27 -27.31 -13.03
CA GLN A 233 -0.99 -28.68 -12.66
C GLN A 233 -1.90 -28.94 -11.47
N GLN A 234 -3.04 -29.57 -11.78
CA GLN A 234 -3.71 -30.45 -10.85
C GLN A 234 -2.65 -31.38 -10.25
N PHE A 235 -2.11 -31.02 -9.09
CA PHE A 235 -1.45 -31.97 -8.23
C PHE A 235 -2.55 -32.91 -7.73
N GLN A 236 -2.78 -33.98 -8.49
CA GLN A 236 -3.49 -35.15 -8.00
C GLN A 236 -2.59 -35.78 -6.96
N TRP A 237 -2.85 -35.49 -5.69
CA TRP A 237 -2.36 -36.33 -4.62
C TRP A 237 -3.00 -37.71 -4.82
N ILE A 238 -2.14 -38.72 -5.05
CA ILE A 238 -2.50 -40.15 -5.02
C ILE A 238 -3.02 -40.48 -3.62
#